data_AF-A0A7H8S7E8-F1
#
_entry.id   AF-A0A7H8S7E8-F1
#
_cell.length_a   1.000
_cell.length_b   1.000
_cell.length_c   1.000
_cell.angle_alpha   90.00
_cell.angle_beta   90.00
_cell.angle_gamma   90.00
#
_symmetry.space_group_name_H-M   'P 1'
#
loop_
_entity.id
_entity.type
_entity.pdbx_description
1 polymer ?
#
loop_
_entity_poly.entity_id
_entity_poly.type
_entity_poly.pdbx_seq_one_letter_code
_entity_poly.pdbx_strand_id
1 'polypeptide(L)'
;MKRLANAVFQLDSQISGVQWAINSINAELQRKQEDLVRLKKAFSQLLDCSDEFRHNKGVCLDPSLSKNTWSGSMANDFEGFKQKELQGSYQSIEERDLQTVISRVESEIEQIKQEIISLENNRSSQQSRLNDLHDQRRKELLNNE
;
A
#
# COMPACT_ATOMS: atom_id res chain seq x y z
N MET A 1 -9.49 -42.51 32.67
CA MET A 1 -8.27 -42.54 31.82
C MET A 1 -8.52 -42.38 30.31
N LYS A 2 -9.18 -43.31 29.59
CA LYS A 2 -9.38 -43.18 28.11
C LYS A 2 -10.10 -41.89 27.65
N ARG A 3 -11.10 -41.42 28.42
CA ARG A 3 -11.86 -40.19 28.12
C ARG A 3 -11.01 -38.92 28.25
N LEU A 4 -10.23 -38.79 29.32
CA LEU A 4 -9.30 -37.67 29.55
C LEU A 4 -8.25 -37.60 28.43
N ALA A 5 -7.61 -38.74 28.12
CA ALA A 5 -6.59 -38.80 27.08
C ALA A 5 -7.11 -38.33 25.71
N ASN A 6 -8.36 -38.69 25.37
CA ASN A 6 -8.99 -38.22 24.14
C ASN A 6 -9.29 -36.70 24.20
N ALA A 7 -9.84 -36.19 25.31
CA ALA A 7 -10.13 -34.76 25.45
C ALA A 7 -8.88 -33.88 25.35
N VAL A 8 -7.81 -34.25 26.04
CA VAL A 8 -6.51 -33.53 25.97
C VAL A 8 -5.93 -33.59 24.56
N PHE A 9 -5.99 -34.74 23.89
CA PHE A 9 -5.55 -34.87 22.50
C PHE A 9 -6.31 -33.94 21.54
N GLN A 10 -7.64 -33.83 21.70
CA GLN A 10 -8.44 -32.90 20.89
C GLN A 10 -8.07 -31.43 21.16
N LEU A 11 -7.79 -31.07 22.41
CA LEU A 11 -7.36 -29.72 22.77
C LEU A 11 -5.97 -29.41 22.22
N ASP A 12 -5.02 -30.34 22.31
CA ASP A 12 -3.66 -30.17 21.76
C ASP A 12 -3.68 -30.01 20.23
N SER A 13 -4.56 -30.75 19.54
CA SER A 13 -4.81 -30.58 18.10
C SER A 13 -5.34 -29.18 17.78
N GLN A 14 -6.33 -28.70 18.53
CA GLN A 14 -6.88 -27.34 18.34
C GLN A 14 -5.86 -26.25 18.63
N ILE A 15 -5.08 -26.39 19.72
CA ILE A 15 -3.99 -25.47 20.09
C ILE A 15 -2.99 -25.37 18.94
N SER A 16 -2.55 -26.52 18.41
CA SER A 16 -1.61 -26.57 17.29
C SER A 16 -2.17 -25.89 16.04
N GLY A 17 -3.47 -26.10 15.74
CA GLY A 17 -4.16 -25.43 14.63
C GLY A 17 -4.23 -23.91 14.78
N VAL A 18 -4.56 -23.41 15.98
CA VAL A 18 -4.61 -21.97 16.25
C VAL A 18 -3.22 -21.35 16.20
N GLN A 19 -2.20 -22.03 16.72
CA GLN A 19 -0.81 -21.58 16.63
C GLN A 19 -0.33 -21.47 15.18
N TRP A 20 -0.68 -22.44 14.33
CA TRP A 20 -0.38 -22.36 12.90
C TRP A 20 -1.08 -21.16 12.24
N ALA A 21 -2.35 -20.91 12.57
CA ALA A 21 -3.09 -19.76 12.06
C ALA A 21 -2.44 -18.43 12.48
N ILE A 22 -2.04 -18.30 13.75
CA ILE A 22 -1.33 -17.11 14.25
C ILE A 22 -0.01 -16.89 13.50
N ASN A 23 0.77 -17.95 13.29
CA ASN A 23 2.04 -17.86 12.56
C ASN A 23 1.82 -17.43 11.09
N SER A 24 0.79 -17.96 10.44
CA SER A 24 0.40 -17.55 9.08
C SER A 24 -0.01 -16.07 9.03
N ILE A 25 -0.83 -15.62 9.99
CA ILE A 25 -1.25 -14.21 10.08
C ILE A 25 -0.05 -13.29 10.31
N ASN A 26 0.90 -13.68 11.17
CA ASN A 26 2.11 -12.89 11.42
C ASN A 26 2.97 -12.76 10.15
N ALA A 27 3.13 -13.83 9.38
CA ALA A 27 3.85 -13.79 8.11
C ALA A 27 3.14 -12.90 7.07
N GLU A 28 1.81 -12.89 7.05
CA GLU A 28 1.03 -12.01 6.18
C GLU A 28 1.12 -10.54 6.60
N LEU A 29 1.02 -10.25 7.91
CA LEU A 29 1.20 -8.91 8.47
C LEU A 29 2.56 -8.34 8.10
N GLN A 30 3.64 -9.12 8.28
CA GLN A 30 4.97 -8.69 7.92
C GLN A 30 5.06 -8.29 6.45
N ARG A 31 4.56 -9.14 5.54
CA ARG A 31 4.54 -8.85 4.10
C ARG A 31 3.76 -7.57 3.77
N LYS A 32 2.56 -7.40 4.35
CA LYS A 32 1.73 -6.21 4.12
C LYS A 32 2.39 -4.93 4.67
N GLN A 33 3.08 -5.01 5.81
CA GLN A 33 3.82 -3.89 6.37
C GLN A 33 5.01 -3.50 5.48
N GLU A 34 5.76 -4.48 4.96
CA GLU A 34 6.84 -4.24 4.00
C GLU A 34 6.32 -3.62 2.70
N ASP A 35 5.21 -4.14 2.16
CA ASP A 35 4.56 -3.59 0.97
C ASP A 35 4.09 -2.15 1.19
N LEU A 36 3.51 -1.84 2.37
CA LEU A 36 3.11 -0.48 2.73
C LEU A 36 4.31 0.48 2.78
N VAL A 37 5.44 0.05 3.35
CA VAL A 37 6.67 0.86 3.39
C VAL A 37 7.17 1.13 1.97
N ARG A 38 7.22 0.11 1.12
CA ARG A 38 7.65 0.23 -0.28
C ARG A 38 6.72 1.16 -1.06
N LEU A 39 5.41 1.01 -0.89
CA LEU A 39 4.41 1.81 -1.57
C LEU A 39 4.46 3.28 -1.15
N LYS A 40 4.61 3.57 0.15
CA LYS A 40 4.82 4.94 0.65
C LYS A 40 6.10 5.57 0.09
N LYS A 41 7.18 4.80 -0.02
CA LYS A 41 8.42 5.28 -0.64
C LYS A 41 8.22 5.61 -2.12
N ALA A 42 7.59 4.71 -2.86
CA ALA A 42 7.27 4.94 -4.28
C ALA A 42 6.33 6.15 -4.46
N PHE A 43 5.38 6.34 -3.54
CA PHE A 43 4.50 7.51 -3.53
C PHE A 43 5.26 8.81 -3.33
N SER A 44 6.18 8.87 -2.37
CA SER A 44 7.05 10.06 -2.19
C SER A 44 7.85 10.37 -3.45
N GLN A 45 8.45 9.35 -4.07
CA GLN A 45 9.22 9.52 -5.31
C GLN A 45 8.34 9.99 -6.49
N LEU A 46 7.09 9.53 -6.54
CA LEU A 46 6.11 9.99 -7.53
C LEU A 46 5.74 11.46 -7.32
N LEU A 47 5.57 11.90 -6.07
CA LEU A 47 5.32 13.30 -5.76
C LEU A 47 6.50 14.19 -6.13
N ASP A 48 7.73 13.78 -5.79
CA ASP A 48 8.95 14.50 -6.17
C ASP A 48 9.04 14.64 -7.70
N CYS A 49 8.79 13.55 -8.45
CA CYS A 49 8.76 13.56 -9.91
C CYS A 49 7.64 14.46 -10.48
N SER A 50 6.47 14.45 -9.85
CA SER A 50 5.35 15.31 -10.21
C SER A 50 5.69 16.80 -10.02
N ASP A 51 6.37 17.15 -8.92
CA ASP A 51 6.79 18.51 -8.64
C ASP A 51 7.92 18.96 -9.58
N GLU A 52 8.88 18.10 -9.89
CA GLU A 52 9.90 18.34 -10.92
C GLU A 52 9.27 18.54 -12.30
N PHE A 53 8.29 17.73 -12.67
CA PHE A 53 7.56 17.86 -13.94
C PHE A 53 6.86 19.22 -14.03
N ARG A 54 6.19 19.64 -12.96
CA ARG A 54 5.56 20.96 -12.85
C ARG A 54 6.56 22.11 -12.96
N HIS A 55 7.71 21.97 -12.32
CA HIS A 55 8.78 22.96 -12.41
C HIS A 55 9.33 23.08 -13.83
N ASN A 56 9.59 21.93 -14.48
CA ASN A 56 10.15 21.86 -15.83
C ASN A 56 9.18 22.39 -16.91
N LYS A 57 7.87 22.38 -16.67
CA LYS A 57 6.88 23.06 -17.53
C LYS A 57 7.26 24.51 -17.78
N GLY A 58 7.64 25.25 -16.73
CA GLY A 58 8.05 26.65 -16.85
C GLY A 58 9.33 26.81 -17.66
N VAL A 59 10.31 25.94 -17.41
CA VAL A 59 11.61 25.94 -18.11
C VAL A 59 11.45 25.60 -19.60
N CYS A 60 10.63 24.60 -19.95
CA CYS A 60 10.39 24.23 -21.34
C CYS A 60 9.64 25.32 -22.13
N LEU A 61 8.90 26.18 -21.43
CA LEU A 61 8.16 27.30 -22.02
C LEU A 61 9.01 28.58 -22.17
N ASP A 62 10.24 28.61 -21.66
CA ASP A 62 11.14 29.77 -21.69
C ASP A 62 12.49 29.42 -22.36
N PRO A 63 13.16 30.30 -23.15
CA PRO A 63 12.71 31.61 -23.65
C PRO A 63 11.68 31.50 -24.78
N SER A 64 10.88 32.56 -24.96
CA SER A 64 10.04 32.70 -26.16
C SER A 64 10.92 33.04 -27.37
N LEU A 65 10.91 32.17 -28.37
CA LEU A 65 11.46 32.48 -29.70
C LEU A 65 10.38 33.23 -30.48
N SER A 66 10.06 34.43 -29.98
CA SER A 66 9.08 35.32 -30.59
C SER A 66 9.71 36.08 -31.76
N LYS A 67 8.88 36.77 -32.56
CA LYS A 67 9.33 37.69 -33.62
C LYS A 67 10.35 38.74 -33.15
N ASN A 68 10.38 39.01 -31.85
CA ASN A 68 11.26 39.97 -31.19
C ASN A 68 12.66 39.38 -30.89
N THR A 69 12.77 38.05 -30.87
CA THR A 69 13.99 37.28 -30.57
C THR A 69 14.52 36.55 -31.81
N TRP A 70 13.64 36.14 -32.72
CA TRP A 70 13.97 35.50 -33.99
C TRP A 70 12.90 35.85 -35.04
N SER A 71 13.27 36.52 -36.13
CA SER A 71 12.33 37.01 -37.15
C SER A 71 12.05 35.97 -38.24
N GLY A 72 10.79 35.62 -38.49
CA GLY A 72 10.39 34.79 -39.64
C GLY A 72 9.10 34.00 -39.41
N SER A 73 8.63 33.28 -40.44
CA SER A 73 7.49 32.35 -40.33
C SER A 73 7.78 31.20 -39.36
N MET A 74 9.02 30.69 -39.35
CA MET A 74 9.47 29.62 -38.45
C MET A 74 9.34 29.97 -36.96
N ALA A 75 9.50 31.24 -36.58
CA ALA A 75 9.31 31.68 -35.21
C ALA A 75 7.82 31.62 -34.80
N ASN A 76 6.90 31.92 -35.71
CA ASN A 76 5.46 31.79 -35.46
C ASN A 76 5.02 30.33 -35.37
N ASP A 77 5.55 29.49 -36.25
CA ASP A 77 5.25 28.06 -36.27
C ASP A 77 5.76 27.38 -35.00
N PHE A 78 6.97 27.75 -34.54
CA PHE A 78 7.54 27.24 -33.30
C PHE A 78 6.75 27.68 -32.06
N GLU A 79 6.38 28.96 -31.96
CA GLU A 79 5.55 29.47 -30.86
C GLU A 79 4.17 28.79 -30.83
N GLY A 80 3.57 28.58 -32.02
CA GLY A 80 2.32 27.84 -32.17
C GLY A 80 2.41 26.39 -31.71
N PHE A 81 3.50 25.70 -32.04
CA PHE A 81 3.78 24.35 -31.54
C PHE A 81 3.96 24.33 -30.02
N LYS A 82 4.70 25.29 -29.46
CA LYS A 82 4.97 25.41 -28.02
C LYS A 82 3.68 25.55 -27.20
N GLN A 83 2.77 26.41 -27.65
CA GLN A 83 1.51 26.69 -26.94
C GLN A 83 0.44 25.60 -27.13
N LYS A 84 0.37 24.98 -28.32
CA LYS A 84 -0.68 23.97 -28.59
C LYS A 84 -0.27 22.56 -28.21
N GLU A 85 0.90 22.13 -28.67
CA GLU A 85 1.33 20.73 -28.53
C GLU A 85 2.07 20.53 -27.20
N LEU A 86 3.10 21.35 -26.93
CA LEU A 86 3.96 21.15 -25.76
C LEU A 86 3.23 21.50 -24.46
N GLN A 87 2.63 22.69 -24.37
CA GLN A 87 1.86 23.08 -23.19
C GLN A 87 0.62 22.17 -22.98
N GLY A 88 -0.07 21.81 -24.06
CA GLY A 88 -1.20 20.87 -24.00
C GLY A 88 -0.80 19.49 -23.49
N SER A 89 0.36 18.98 -23.93
CA SER A 89 0.92 17.71 -23.43
C SER A 89 1.26 17.78 -21.95
N TYR A 90 1.88 18.87 -21.50
CA TYR A 90 2.16 19.11 -20.07
C TYR A 90 0.87 19.12 -19.23
N GLN A 91 -0.16 19.83 -19.68
CA GLN A 91 -1.46 19.85 -19.00
C GLN A 91 -2.11 18.47 -18.96
N SER A 92 -2.12 17.73 -20.07
CA SER A 92 -2.71 16.39 -20.10
C SER A 92 -1.99 15.43 -19.15
N ILE A 93 -0.66 15.44 -19.12
CA ILE A 93 0.12 14.56 -18.24
C ILE A 93 -0.09 14.95 -16.77
N GLU A 94 -0.06 16.26 -16.47
CA GLU A 94 -0.22 16.78 -15.12
C GLU A 94 -1.62 16.54 -14.55
N GLU A 95 -2.65 16.99 -15.27
CA GLU A 95 -4.02 17.04 -14.75
C GLU A 95 -4.74 15.69 -14.83
N ARG A 96 -4.37 14.83 -15.80
CA ARG A 96 -5.01 13.54 -16.00
C ARG A 96 -4.13 12.39 -15.52
N ASP A 97 -2.97 12.22 -16.12
CA ASP A 97 -2.22 10.97 -15.99
C ASP A 97 -1.53 10.88 -14.61
N LEU A 98 -0.82 11.92 -14.19
CA LEU A 98 -0.17 11.99 -12.87
C LEU A 98 -1.21 11.98 -11.75
N GLN A 99 -2.25 12.82 -11.84
CA GLN A 99 -3.28 12.85 -10.80
C GLN A 99 -4.00 11.50 -10.65
N THR A 100 -4.29 10.81 -11.76
CA THR A 100 -4.90 9.47 -11.72
C THR A 100 -4.00 8.46 -11.02
N VAL A 101 -2.70 8.47 -11.33
CA VAL A 101 -1.73 7.54 -10.71
C VAL A 101 -1.55 7.86 -9.23
N ILE A 102 -1.43 9.13 -8.86
CA ILE A 102 -1.34 9.59 -7.46
C ILE A 102 -2.54 9.10 -6.66
N SER A 103 -3.76 9.41 -7.13
CA SER A 103 -5.00 8.99 -6.46
C SER A 103 -5.11 7.47 -6.33
N ARG A 104 -4.66 6.72 -7.34
CA ARG A 104 -4.65 5.25 -7.29
C ARG A 104 -3.68 4.75 -6.22
N VAL A 105 -2.46 5.29 -6.16
CA VAL A 105 -1.47 4.89 -5.14
C VAL A 105 -1.96 5.24 -3.73
N GLU A 106 -2.59 6.39 -3.54
CA GLU A 106 -3.21 6.76 -2.25
C GLU A 106 -4.30 5.76 -1.83
N SER A 107 -5.16 5.38 -2.77
CA SER A 107 -6.22 4.38 -2.52
C SER A 107 -5.63 3.02 -2.13
N GLU A 108 -4.59 2.56 -2.81
CA GLU A 108 -3.90 1.30 -2.51
C GLU A 108 -3.20 1.35 -1.14
N ILE A 109 -2.59 2.49 -0.79
CA ILE A 109 -2.02 2.72 0.55
C ILE A 109 -3.09 2.56 1.63
N GLU A 110 -4.26 3.16 1.41
CA GLU A 110 -5.34 3.08 2.39
C GLU A 110 -5.91 1.67 2.48
N GLN A 111 -6.10 0.99 1.35
CA GLN A 111 -6.53 -0.40 1.33
C GLN A 111 -5.58 -1.31 2.12
N ILE A 112 -4.25 -1.20 1.90
CA ILE A 112 -3.27 -2.02 2.62
C ILE A 112 -3.32 -1.75 4.13
N LYS A 113 -3.54 -0.50 4.57
CA LYS A 113 -3.71 -0.21 6.01
C LYS A 113 -4.94 -0.89 6.58
N GLN A 114 -6.07 -0.87 5.86
CA GLN A 114 -7.30 -1.54 6.32
C GLN A 114 -7.12 -3.06 6.39
N GLU A 115 -6.39 -3.64 5.43
CA GLU A 115 -6.02 -5.06 5.47
C GLU A 115 -5.13 -5.40 6.68
N ILE A 116 -4.15 -4.56 7.00
CA ILE A 116 -3.31 -4.72 8.20
C ILE A 116 -4.16 -4.69 9.47
N ILE A 117 -5.05 -3.71 9.62
CA ILE A 117 -5.94 -3.60 10.78
C ILE A 117 -6.82 -4.85 10.92
N SER A 118 -7.36 -5.35 9.81
CA SER A 118 -8.17 -6.58 9.78
C SER A 118 -7.36 -7.80 10.24
N LEU A 119 -6.12 -7.94 9.75
CA LEU A 119 -5.21 -9.01 10.15
C LEU A 119 -4.82 -8.93 11.63
N GLU A 120 -4.59 -7.73 12.17
CA GLU A 120 -4.29 -7.51 13.58
C GLU A 120 -5.47 -7.90 14.48
N ASN A 121 -6.69 -7.53 14.08
CA ASN A 121 -7.91 -7.93 14.78
C ASN A 121 -8.10 -9.45 14.76
N ASN A 122 -7.86 -10.09 13.61
CA ASN A 122 -7.90 -11.55 13.49
C ASN A 122 -6.86 -12.21 14.40
N ARG A 123 -5.61 -11.74 14.38
CA ARG A 123 -4.55 -12.22 15.28
C ARG A 123 -4.97 -12.12 16.74
N SER A 124 -5.54 -10.99 17.15
CA SER A 124 -6.02 -10.79 18.52
C SER A 124 -7.10 -11.80 18.90
N SER A 125 -8.06 -12.06 18.00
CA SER A 125 -9.10 -13.06 18.22
C SER A 125 -8.52 -14.48 18.36
N GLN A 126 -7.58 -14.86 17.49
CA GLN A 126 -6.90 -16.16 17.59
C GLN A 126 -6.08 -16.29 18.89
N GLN A 127 -5.44 -15.21 19.35
CA GLN A 127 -4.69 -15.21 20.60
C GLN A 127 -5.60 -15.41 21.82
N SER A 128 -6.77 -14.76 21.85
CA SER A 128 -7.77 -14.99 22.90
C SER A 128 -8.24 -16.45 22.88
N ARG A 129 -8.54 -17.00 21.71
CA ARG A 129 -8.93 -18.41 21.56
C ARG A 129 -7.84 -19.36 22.05
N LEU A 130 -6.58 -19.06 21.75
CA LEU A 130 -5.44 -19.87 22.20
C LEU A 130 -5.35 -19.90 23.73
N ASN A 131 -5.53 -18.74 24.38
CA ASN A 131 -5.54 -18.63 25.83
C ASN A 131 -6.70 -19.45 26.44
N ASP A 132 -7.90 -19.36 25.87
CA ASP A 132 -9.06 -20.14 26.31
C ASP A 132 -8.82 -21.65 26.21
N LEU A 133 -8.19 -22.11 25.13
CA LEU A 133 -7.84 -23.52 24.94
C LEU A 133 -6.81 -24.00 25.96
N HIS A 134 -5.81 -23.17 26.28
CA HIS A 134 -4.85 -23.48 27.34
C HIS A 134 -5.53 -23.57 28.71
N ASP A 135 -6.52 -22.71 28.99
CA ASP A 135 -7.29 -22.75 30.24
C ASP A 135 -8.18 -23.99 30.34
N GLN A 136 -8.85 -24.36 29.25
CA GLN A 136 -9.63 -25.59 29.17
C GLN A 136 -8.75 -26.81 29.41
N ARG A 137 -7.58 -26.86 28.78
CA ARG A 137 -6.60 -27.93 28.97
C ARG A 137 -6.15 -28.03 30.43
N ARG A 138 -5.86 -26.91 31.09
CA ARG A 138 -5.52 -26.90 32.53
C ARG A 138 -6.66 -27.44 33.39
N LYS A 139 -7.91 -27.03 33.12
CA LYS A 139 -9.09 -27.52 33.86
C LYS A 139 -9.33 -29.01 33.67
N GLU A 140 -9.19 -29.53 32.46
CA GLU A 140 -9.35 -30.97 32.18
C GLU A 140 -8.33 -31.83 32.92
N LEU A 141 -7.09 -31.34 33.06
CA LEU A 141 -6.05 -32.02 33.83
C LEU A 141 -6.37 -32.01 35.34
N LEU A 142 -6.77 -30.86 35.89
CA LEU A 142 -7.10 -30.71 37.31
C LEU A 142 -8.37 -31.46 37.72
N ASN A 143 -9.39 -31.53 36.86
CA ASN A 143 -10.67 -32.19 37.16
C ASN A 143 -10.59 -33.73 37.12
N ASN A 144 -9.46 -34.30 36.69
CA ASN A 144 -9.26 -35.75 36.56
C ASN A 144 -8.07 -36.26 37.39
N GLU A 145 -7.52 -35.44 38.30
CA GLU A 145 -6.70 -35.85 39.45
C GLU A 145 -7.59 -36.30 40.63
#